data_AF-A0A2R7L8P3-F1
#
_entry.id   AF-A0A2R7L8P3-F1
#
_cell.length_a   1.000
_cell.length_b   1.000
_cell.length_c   1.000
_cell.angle_alpha   90.00
_cell.angle_beta   90.00
_cell.angle_gamma   90.00
#
_symmetry.space_group_name_H-M   'P 1'
#
loop_
_entity.id
_entity.type
_entity.pdbx_description
1 polymer ?
#
loop_
_entity_poly.entity_id
_entity_poly.type
_entity_poly.pdbx_seq_one_letter_code
_entity_poly.pdbx_strand_id
1 'polypeptide(L)'
;MFRFKCASCDDWHEGMPGFGASAPLDYYAVPDADRDIRCDLTADTCVIDQEFFFVRGCIETPVDGADEPFIWGVWVSLNREHFEEFLAVQGAPSRSTYGPYFGWLSAAFKTYPDTEELKAKVHLRDNGLRPYIELEPTDHPLALEQRTGISVERVAELYAAYMH
;
A
#
# COMPACT_ATOMS: atom_id res chain seq x y z
N MET A 1 -3.75 8.38 -22.03
CA MET A 1 -3.98 6.97 -21.65
C MET A 1 -2.64 6.26 -21.69
N PHE A 2 -2.12 5.78 -20.56
CA PHE A 2 -0.90 4.97 -20.57
C PHE A 2 -1.23 3.55 -21.02
N ARG A 3 -0.27 2.88 -21.67
CA ARG A 3 -0.33 1.47 -22.01
C ARG A 3 0.93 0.78 -21.51
N PHE A 4 0.76 -0.26 -20.69
CA PHE A 4 1.86 -0.93 -20.00
C PHE A 4 1.68 -2.45 -19.98
N LYS A 5 2.79 -3.19 -19.85
CA LYS A 5 2.77 -4.65 -19.70
C LYS A 5 2.81 -5.00 -18.22
N CYS A 6 1.80 -5.71 -17.73
CA CYS A 6 1.72 -6.08 -16.33
C CYS A 6 2.73 -7.19 -15.99
N ALA A 7 3.60 -6.94 -15.01
CA ALA A 7 4.58 -7.94 -14.57
C ALA A 7 3.93 -9.15 -13.87
N SER A 8 2.69 -9.02 -13.40
CA SER A 8 1.97 -10.09 -12.67
C SER A 8 1.20 -11.04 -13.58
N CYS A 9 0.69 -10.59 -14.73
CA CYS A 9 -0.10 -11.43 -15.64
C CYS A 9 0.42 -11.49 -17.08
N ASP A 10 1.50 -10.75 -17.38
CA ASP A 10 2.12 -10.65 -18.71
C ASP A 10 1.23 -10.06 -19.82
N ASP A 11 0.06 -9.52 -19.47
CA ASP A 11 -0.87 -8.86 -20.40
C ASP A 11 -0.64 -7.35 -20.53
N TRP A 12 -1.15 -6.78 -21.63
CA TRP A 12 -1.16 -5.33 -21.85
C TRP A 12 -2.41 -4.69 -21.26
N HIS A 13 -2.22 -3.67 -20.44
CA HIS A 13 -3.29 -2.88 -19.83
C HIS A 13 -3.24 -1.43 -20.33
N GLU A 14 -4.41 -0.80 -20.38
CA GLU A 14 -4.58 0.64 -20.60
C GLU A 14 -5.14 1.27 -19.33
N GLY A 15 -4.61 2.43 -18.93
CA GLY A 15 -4.96 3.10 -17.68
C GLY A 15 -3.72 3.55 -16.91
N MET A 16 -3.89 4.13 -15.71
CA MET A 16 -2.74 4.53 -14.91
C MET A 16 -2.00 3.29 -14.36
N PRO A 17 -0.67 3.15 -14.56
CA PRO A 17 0.07 2.07 -13.93
C PRO A 17 0.10 2.23 -12.40
N GLY A 18 0.34 1.11 -11.72
CA GLY A 18 0.58 1.09 -10.28
C GLY A 18 1.50 -0.07 -9.91
N PHE A 19 2.10 0.01 -8.72
CA PHE A 19 2.98 -1.03 -8.19
C PHE A 19 2.51 -1.44 -6.81
N GLY A 20 2.67 -2.73 -6.49
CA GLY A 20 2.28 -3.27 -5.19
C GLY A 20 3.40 -4.07 -4.56
N ALA A 21 3.69 -3.81 -3.29
CA ALA A 21 4.49 -4.71 -2.46
C ALA A 21 3.73 -6.03 -2.24
N SER A 22 4.43 -7.15 -2.40
CA SER A 22 3.84 -8.48 -2.22
C SER A 22 3.57 -8.84 -0.75
N ALA A 23 4.36 -8.28 0.17
CA ALA A 23 4.31 -8.51 1.61
C ALA A 23 4.88 -7.28 2.35
N PRO A 24 4.61 -7.11 3.67
CA PRO A 24 5.28 -6.08 4.48
C PRO A 24 6.79 -6.33 4.59
N LEU A 25 7.57 -5.29 4.93
CA LEU A 25 9.03 -5.41 5.09
C LEU A 25 9.41 -6.45 6.15
N ASP A 26 8.67 -6.47 7.26
CA ASP A 26 8.87 -7.39 8.39
C ASP A 26 8.76 -8.87 7.97
N TYR A 27 7.96 -9.19 6.95
CA TYR A 27 7.86 -10.55 6.41
C TYR A 27 9.20 -11.02 5.81
N TYR A 28 9.94 -10.12 5.16
CA TYR A 28 11.23 -10.45 4.57
C TYR A 28 12.35 -10.56 5.60
N ALA A 29 12.18 -9.98 6.79
CA ALA A 29 13.10 -10.15 7.92
C ALA A 29 12.99 -11.54 8.57
N VAL A 30 11.86 -12.25 8.38
CA VAL A 30 11.71 -13.66 8.77
C VAL A 30 12.51 -14.55 7.81
N PRO A 31 13.35 -15.48 8.30
CA PRO A 31 14.07 -16.42 7.45
C PRO A 31 13.13 -17.19 6.53
N ASP A 32 13.53 -17.38 5.28
CA ASP A 32 12.69 -17.98 4.24
C ASP A 32 12.09 -19.34 4.66
N ALA A 33 12.92 -20.19 5.27
CA ALA A 33 12.52 -21.52 5.75
C ALA A 33 11.49 -21.49 6.90
N ASP A 34 11.34 -20.36 7.60
CA ASP A 34 10.45 -20.22 8.74
C ASP A 34 9.15 -19.49 8.40
N ARG A 35 9.02 -18.89 7.21
CA ARG A 35 7.87 -18.04 6.84
C ARG A 35 6.55 -18.80 6.86
N ASP A 36 6.51 -20.02 6.34
CA ASP A 36 5.28 -20.84 6.34
C ASP A 36 4.83 -21.26 7.76
N ILE A 37 5.71 -21.14 8.75
CA ILE A 37 5.44 -21.50 10.15
C ILE A 37 5.09 -20.25 10.98
N ARG A 38 5.79 -19.14 10.71
CA ARG A 38 5.73 -17.91 11.51
C ARG A 38 4.82 -16.84 10.92
N CYS A 39 4.50 -16.92 9.63
CA CYS A 39 3.73 -15.92 8.93
C CYS A 39 2.44 -16.50 8.34
N ASP A 40 1.35 -15.78 8.52
CA ASP A 40 0.10 -15.98 7.77
C ASP A 40 -0.08 -14.79 6.84
N LEU A 41 0.34 -14.95 5.57
CA LEU A 41 0.26 -13.92 4.53
C LEU A 41 -0.88 -14.24 3.56
N THR A 42 -1.81 -13.30 3.45
CA THR A 42 -2.93 -13.34 2.49
C THR A 42 -2.80 -12.21 1.46
N ALA A 43 -3.81 -12.06 0.59
CA ALA A 43 -3.84 -10.99 -0.39
C ALA A 43 -3.96 -9.57 0.23
N ASP A 44 -4.54 -9.47 1.44
CA ASP A 44 -4.90 -8.20 2.09
C ASP A 44 -4.44 -8.10 3.55
N THR A 45 -3.98 -9.20 4.18
CA THR A 45 -3.50 -9.23 5.57
C THR A 45 -2.20 -10.02 5.71
N CYS A 46 -1.39 -9.67 6.70
CA CYS A 46 -0.22 -10.44 7.10
C CYS A 46 -0.12 -10.47 8.62
N VAL A 47 0.04 -11.65 9.20
CA VAL A 47 0.28 -11.83 10.64
C VAL A 47 1.62 -12.53 10.83
N ILE A 48 2.50 -11.98 11.67
CA ILE A 48 3.82 -12.56 11.97
C ILE A 48 3.89 -12.86 13.46
N ASP A 49 4.25 -14.10 13.81
CA ASP A 49 4.38 -14.62 15.18
C ASP A 49 3.15 -14.39 16.09
N GLN A 50 1.96 -14.19 15.50
CA GLN A 50 0.74 -13.81 16.21
C GLN A 50 0.87 -12.49 17.02
N GLU A 51 1.85 -11.65 16.67
CA GLU A 51 2.22 -10.43 17.40
C GLU A 51 2.21 -9.20 16.50
N PHE A 52 2.71 -9.33 15.26
CA PHE A 52 2.74 -8.23 14.31
C PHE A 52 1.65 -8.40 13.26
N PHE A 53 0.85 -7.36 13.08
CA PHE A 53 -0.34 -7.39 12.24
C PHE A 53 -0.25 -6.30 11.18
N PHE A 54 -0.46 -6.67 9.92
CA PHE A 54 -0.39 -5.75 8.80
C PHE A 54 -1.61 -5.88 7.91
N VAL A 55 -2.05 -4.74 7.38
CA VAL A 55 -3.12 -4.65 6.38
C VAL A 55 -2.59 -4.02 5.11
N ARG A 56 -3.07 -4.51 3.97
CA ARG A 56 -2.75 -3.96 2.66
C ARG A 56 -3.67 -2.80 2.33
N GLY A 57 -3.12 -1.75 1.73
CA GLY A 57 -3.90 -0.60 1.26
C GLY A 57 -3.22 0.11 0.09
N CYS A 58 -3.81 1.23 -0.31
CA CYS A 58 -3.33 2.03 -1.43
C CYS A 58 -2.92 3.44 -0.97
N ILE A 59 -1.69 3.85 -1.27
CA ILE A 59 -1.33 5.27 -1.36
C ILE A 59 -1.70 5.71 -2.77
N GLU A 60 -2.51 6.75 -2.87
CA GLU A 60 -3.00 7.28 -4.14
C GLU A 60 -2.41 8.66 -4.34
N THR A 61 -1.63 8.81 -5.42
CA THR A 61 -0.94 10.05 -5.77
C THR A 61 -1.65 10.68 -6.95
N PRO A 62 -2.26 11.87 -6.80
CA PRO A 62 -2.90 12.58 -7.91
C PRO A 62 -1.92 12.82 -9.05
N VAL A 63 -2.38 12.71 -10.30
CA VAL A 63 -1.55 12.95 -11.49
C VAL A 63 -2.14 14.08 -12.31
N ASP A 64 -1.32 15.08 -12.61
CA ASP A 64 -1.76 16.26 -13.35
C ASP A 64 -2.34 15.90 -14.73
N GLY A 65 -3.57 16.36 -14.99
CA GLY A 65 -4.24 16.11 -16.27
C GLY A 65 -4.73 14.67 -16.49
N ALA A 66 -4.74 13.83 -15.45
CA ALA A 66 -5.31 12.49 -15.48
C ALA A 66 -6.46 12.34 -14.48
N ASP A 67 -7.48 11.55 -14.84
CA ASP A 67 -8.63 11.26 -13.95
C ASP A 67 -8.32 10.18 -12.90
N GLU A 68 -7.30 9.35 -13.17
CA GLU A 68 -6.88 8.25 -12.31
C GLU A 68 -5.57 8.60 -11.56
N PRO A 69 -5.46 8.30 -10.25
CA PRO A 69 -4.23 8.50 -9.50
C PRO A 69 -3.21 7.41 -9.80
N PHE A 70 -1.92 7.71 -9.60
CA PHE A 70 -0.88 6.70 -9.54
C PHE A 70 -0.95 5.97 -8.19
N ILE A 71 -0.95 4.64 -8.21
CA ILE A 71 -1.23 3.82 -7.03
C ILE A 71 0.00 3.04 -6.57
N TRP A 72 0.34 3.20 -5.29
CA TRP A 72 1.22 2.28 -4.56
C TRP A 72 0.40 1.37 -3.65
N GLY A 73 0.39 0.08 -3.94
CA GLY A 73 -0.10 -0.97 -3.04
C GLY A 73 0.92 -1.25 -1.94
N VAL A 74 0.61 -0.87 -0.71
CA VAL A 74 1.52 -0.91 0.44
C VAL A 74 0.93 -1.70 1.60
N TRP A 75 1.76 -1.92 2.62
CA TRP A 75 1.36 -2.54 3.88
C TRP A 75 1.52 -1.54 5.02
N VAL A 76 0.60 -1.56 5.97
CA VAL A 76 0.64 -0.73 7.17
C VAL A 76 0.42 -1.61 8.39
N SER A 77 1.26 -1.43 9.43
CA SER A 77 1.10 -2.14 10.69
C SER A 77 -0.11 -1.62 11.46
N LEU A 78 -0.84 -2.52 12.12
CA LEU A 78 -1.89 -2.18 13.06
C LEU A 78 -1.56 -2.83 14.42
N ASN A 79 -2.06 -2.22 15.50
CA ASN A 79 -2.14 -2.94 16.75
C ASN A 79 -3.20 -4.06 16.66
N ARG A 80 -3.18 -4.99 17.61
CA ARG A 80 -4.10 -6.14 17.61
C ARG A 80 -5.57 -5.72 17.57
N GLU A 81 -5.95 -4.74 18.39
CA GLU A 81 -7.35 -4.28 18.51
C GLU A 81 -7.89 -3.75 17.16
N HIS A 82 -7.16 -2.84 16.51
CA HIS A 82 -7.55 -2.31 15.20
C HIS A 82 -7.50 -3.38 14.10
N PHE A 83 -6.58 -4.34 14.18
CA PHE A 83 -6.52 -5.44 13.23
C PHE A 83 -7.71 -6.40 13.36
N GLU A 84 -8.10 -6.74 14.59
CA GLU A 84 -9.29 -7.54 14.86
C GLU A 84 -10.57 -6.83 14.39
N GLU A 85 -10.68 -5.51 14.63
CA GLU A 85 -11.78 -4.70 14.11
C GLU A 85 -11.80 -4.68 12.57
N PHE A 86 -10.64 -4.49 11.94
CA PHE A 86 -10.49 -4.56 10.48
C PHE A 86 -11.02 -5.88 9.90
N LEU A 87 -10.67 -7.01 10.52
CA LEU A 87 -11.16 -8.32 10.10
C LEU A 87 -12.67 -8.46 10.30
N ALA A 88 -13.20 -8.01 11.44
CA ALA A 88 -14.61 -8.12 11.78
C ALA A 88 -15.51 -7.36 10.79
N VAL A 89 -15.03 -6.25 10.23
CA VAL A 89 -15.81 -5.39 9.33
C VAL A 89 -15.50 -5.62 7.84
N GLN A 90 -14.65 -6.59 7.50
CA GLN A 90 -14.18 -6.79 6.12
C GLN A 90 -15.35 -7.00 5.13
N GLY A 91 -16.38 -7.73 5.54
CA GLY A 91 -17.59 -8.00 4.75
C GLY A 91 -18.75 -7.01 4.96
N ALA A 92 -18.57 -5.96 5.77
CA ALA A 92 -19.61 -4.98 6.01
C ALA A 92 -19.76 -4.03 4.80
N PRO A 93 -20.98 -3.76 4.30
CA PRO A 93 -21.19 -2.87 3.15
C PRO A 93 -20.69 -1.44 3.39
N SER A 94 -20.95 -0.91 4.59
CA SER A 94 -20.61 0.46 5.01
C SER A 94 -19.39 0.47 5.93
N ARG A 95 -18.32 -0.26 5.58
CA ARG A 95 -17.13 -0.35 6.44
C ARG A 95 -16.31 0.93 6.50
N SER A 96 -16.57 1.93 5.63
CA SER A 96 -15.91 3.25 5.69
C SER A 96 -16.22 4.05 6.95
N THR A 97 -17.22 3.65 7.74
CA THR A 97 -17.56 4.29 9.02
C THR A 97 -16.60 3.92 10.16
N TYR A 98 -15.70 2.95 9.94
CA TYR A 98 -14.75 2.48 10.94
C TYR A 98 -13.36 3.09 10.70
N GLY A 99 -12.61 3.27 11.79
CA GLY A 99 -11.33 3.95 11.78
C GLY A 99 -11.45 5.49 11.64
N PRO A 100 -10.43 6.16 11.07
CA PRO A 100 -9.20 5.59 10.54
C PRO A 100 -8.32 4.97 11.62
N TYR A 101 -7.57 3.93 11.26
CA TYR A 101 -6.61 3.30 12.17
C TYR A 101 -5.23 3.90 12.00
N PHE A 102 -4.59 4.22 13.13
CA PHE A 102 -3.18 4.58 13.12
C PHE A 102 -2.29 3.35 12.88
N GLY A 103 -1.22 3.55 12.13
CA GLY A 103 -0.21 2.52 11.85
C GLY A 103 1.11 3.07 11.32
N TRP A 104 2.07 2.18 11.09
CA TRP A 104 3.36 2.50 10.48
C TRP A 104 3.47 1.85 9.10
N LEU A 105 3.95 2.60 8.12
CA LEU A 105 4.17 2.12 6.76
C LEU A 105 5.27 1.05 6.77
N SER A 106 4.98 -0.10 6.14
CA SER A 106 5.92 -1.21 5.97
C SER A 106 6.06 -1.51 4.47
N ALA A 107 6.72 -0.62 3.73
CA ALA A 107 6.95 -0.76 2.30
C ALA A 107 8.19 0.03 1.84
N ALA A 108 9.13 -0.62 1.15
CA ALA A 108 10.29 0.04 0.57
C ALA A 108 10.04 0.41 -0.90
N PHE A 109 10.66 1.51 -1.34
CA PHE A 109 10.53 2.00 -2.71
C PHE A 109 11.89 2.21 -3.36
N LYS A 110 12.02 1.91 -4.66
CA LYS A 110 13.27 2.14 -5.41
C LYS A 110 13.58 3.63 -5.59
N THR A 111 12.55 4.48 -5.60
CA THR A 111 12.61 5.88 -6.04
C THR A 111 12.39 6.90 -4.91
N TYR A 112 12.14 6.42 -3.69
CA TYR A 112 11.97 7.28 -2.51
C TYR A 112 13.01 6.94 -1.46
N PRO A 113 13.32 7.89 -0.54
CA PRO A 113 14.06 7.58 0.66
C PRO A 113 13.38 6.51 1.51
N ASP A 114 14.09 6.09 2.56
CA ASP A 114 13.60 5.11 3.51
C ASP A 114 12.32 5.58 4.22
N THR A 115 11.46 4.61 4.52
CA THR A 115 10.11 4.83 5.02
C THR A 115 9.87 4.28 6.42
N GLU A 116 10.88 3.74 7.10
CA GLU A 116 10.76 3.09 8.42
C GLU A 116 10.02 3.93 9.47
N GLU A 117 10.07 5.27 9.35
CA GLU A 117 9.42 6.20 10.30
C GLU A 117 8.12 6.83 9.79
N LEU A 118 7.63 6.43 8.61
CA LEU A 118 6.41 7.01 8.05
C LEU A 118 5.17 6.44 8.73
N LYS A 119 4.54 7.29 9.53
CA LYS A 119 3.21 7.03 10.09
C LYS A 119 2.14 7.17 9.03
N ALA A 120 1.09 6.37 9.17
CA ALA A 120 -0.05 6.39 8.29
C ALA A 120 -1.38 6.25 9.04
N LYS A 121 -2.44 6.69 8.38
CA LYS A 121 -3.82 6.40 8.73
C LYS A 121 -4.42 5.48 7.68
N VAL A 122 -5.02 4.38 8.14
CA VAL A 122 -5.74 3.41 7.31
C VAL A 122 -7.21 3.78 7.29
N HIS A 123 -7.68 4.31 6.17
CA HIS A 123 -9.08 4.67 5.95
C HIS A 123 -9.78 3.54 5.23
N LEU A 124 -10.77 2.91 5.87
CA LEU A 124 -11.54 1.86 5.21
C LEU A 124 -12.46 2.47 4.15
N ARG A 125 -12.73 1.67 3.11
CA ARG A 125 -13.62 2.04 2.01
C ARG A 125 -14.72 1.02 1.85
N ASP A 126 -15.89 1.49 1.46
CA ASP A 126 -17.07 0.66 1.25
C ASP A 126 -16.86 -0.37 0.13
N ASN A 127 -17.79 -1.33 0.05
CA ASN A 127 -17.84 -2.33 -1.03
C ASN A 127 -16.56 -3.16 -1.19
N GLY A 128 -15.82 -3.37 -0.10
CA GLY A 128 -14.61 -4.19 -0.10
C GLY A 128 -13.41 -3.54 -0.81
N LEU A 129 -13.50 -2.27 -1.21
CA LEU A 129 -12.35 -1.55 -1.79
C LEU A 129 -11.20 -1.50 -0.78
N ARG A 130 -9.97 -1.78 -1.24
CA ARG A 130 -8.79 -1.73 -0.37
C ARG A 130 -8.71 -0.41 0.38
N PRO A 131 -8.24 -0.36 1.63
CA PRO A 131 -8.09 0.89 2.37
C PRO A 131 -7.32 1.97 1.60
N TYR A 132 -7.68 3.23 1.83
CA TYR A 132 -6.86 4.38 1.45
C TYR A 132 -5.85 4.64 2.58
N ILE A 133 -4.58 4.77 2.24
CA ILE A 133 -3.49 4.98 3.18
C ILE A 133 -3.08 6.45 3.11
N GLU A 134 -3.40 7.22 4.14
CA GLU A 134 -3.00 8.62 4.27
C GLU A 134 -1.70 8.70 5.07
N LEU A 135 -0.62 9.21 4.47
CA LEU A 135 0.65 9.42 5.18
C LEU A 135 0.59 10.68 6.06
N GLU A 136 1.31 10.64 7.19
CA GLU A 136 1.54 11.84 7.99
C GLU A 136 2.19 12.94 7.11
N PRO A 137 1.71 14.20 7.18
CA PRO A 137 2.14 15.27 6.27
C PRO A 137 3.53 15.81 6.65
N THR A 138 4.55 14.99 6.41
CA THR A 138 5.97 15.32 6.59
C THR A 138 6.57 15.85 5.28
N ASP A 139 7.85 16.24 5.33
CA ASP A 139 8.65 16.61 4.16
C ASP A 139 9.22 15.40 3.41
N HIS A 140 8.87 14.17 3.81
CA HIS A 140 9.26 12.99 3.08
C HIS A 140 8.66 13.03 1.66
N PRO A 141 9.45 12.82 0.58
CA PRO A 141 8.97 13.05 -0.79
C PRO A 141 7.71 12.25 -1.15
N LEU A 142 7.57 11.01 -0.67
CA LEU A 142 6.34 10.22 -0.87
C LEU A 142 5.09 10.89 -0.25
N ALA A 143 5.22 11.48 0.94
CA ALA A 143 4.13 12.15 1.64
C ALA A 143 3.82 13.53 1.05
N LEU A 144 4.85 14.23 0.52
CA LEU A 144 4.68 15.44 -0.26
C LEU A 144 3.89 15.14 -1.53
N GLU A 145 4.39 14.21 -2.35
CA GLU A 145 3.79 13.84 -3.64
C GLU A 145 2.35 13.32 -3.47
N GLN A 146 2.05 12.51 -2.45
CA GLN A 146 0.67 12.09 -2.16
C GLN A 146 -0.29 13.28 -2.02
N ARG A 147 0.15 14.37 -1.37
CA ARG A 147 -0.69 15.53 -1.08
C ARG A 147 -0.72 16.55 -2.22
N THR A 148 0.39 16.74 -2.91
CA THR A 148 0.54 17.78 -3.94
C THR A 148 0.31 17.27 -5.36
N GLY A 149 0.26 15.96 -5.54
CA GLY A 149 0.24 15.33 -6.85
C GLY A 149 1.62 15.33 -7.52
N ILE A 150 1.66 14.70 -8.68
CA ILE A 150 2.84 14.57 -9.54
C ILE A 150 2.47 14.80 -11.01
N SER A 151 3.46 15.15 -11.83
CA SER A 151 3.26 15.28 -13.27
C SER A 151 3.27 13.91 -13.97
N VAL A 152 2.80 13.87 -15.22
CA VAL A 152 2.86 12.69 -16.10
C VAL A 152 4.31 12.26 -16.34
N GLU A 153 5.24 13.20 -16.43
CA GLU A 153 6.68 12.92 -16.58
C GLU A 153 7.23 12.21 -15.34
N ARG A 154 6.83 12.64 -14.14
CA ARG A 154 7.20 11.98 -12.88
C ARG A 154 6.66 10.55 -12.82
N VAL A 155 5.45 10.29 -13.30
CA VAL A 155 4.92 8.91 -13.45
C VAL A 155 5.81 8.08 -14.36
N ALA A 156 6.26 8.62 -15.49
CA ALA A 156 7.14 7.91 -16.41
C ALA A 156 8.50 7.57 -15.77
N GLU A 157 9.07 8.46 -14.96
CA GLU A 157 10.29 8.21 -14.18
C GLU A 157 10.09 7.06 -13.18
N LEU A 158 9.01 7.10 -12.41
CA LEU A 158 8.68 6.06 -11.43
C LEU A 158 8.49 4.71 -12.12
N TYR A 159 7.78 4.68 -13.24
CA TYR A 159 7.54 3.46 -14.01
C TYR A 159 8.85 2.88 -14.57
N ALA A 160 9.71 3.72 -15.15
CA ALA A 160 11.00 3.29 -15.69
C ALA A 160 11.91 2.66 -14.62
N ALA A 161 11.92 3.19 -13.39
CA ALA A 161 12.73 2.66 -12.30
C ALA A 161 12.29 1.25 -11.83
N TYR A 162 11.04 0.87 -12.04
CA TYR A 162 10.50 -0.42 -11.61
C TYR A 162 10.53 -1.49 -12.71
N MET A 163 10.51 -1.10 -13.98
CA MET A 163 10.51 -2.01 -15.13
C MET A 163 11.90 -2.27 -15.73
N HIS A 164 12.92 -1.55 -15.27
CA HIS A 164 14.33 -1.75 -15.62
C HIS A 164 15.14 -2.16 -14.37
#